data_AF-A0A955TBR6-F1
#
_entry.id   AF-A0A955TBR6-F1
#
_cell.length_a   1.000
_cell.length_b   1.000
_cell.length_c   1.000
_cell.angle_alpha   90.00
_cell.angle_beta   90.00
_cell.angle_gamma   90.00
#
_symmetry.space_group_name_H-M   'P 1'
#
loop_
_entity.id
_entity.type
_entity.pdbx_description
1 polymer ?
#
loop_
_entity_poly.entity_id
_entity_poly.type
_entity_poly.pdbx_seq_one_letter_code
_entity_poly.pdbx_strand_id
1 'polypeptide(L)'
;MPAADFYSELRSFDNFRGISNDANFLPVPPDWRVVLTDVKGSTVAIEAGRYKDVNTIGAAAIAVSRHAMRGRDFPYVFGGDGATMLIPPDEFDRVTEALIGLKRLSREKFGFQLRVGAVEVGELTHEGTILEVAKFEIGQGRCVAFFRGGAVTLAEKKIKGDTARYELYEPLGRPELPVELKGLSCRWNPIPNKSGKMLSILVVAKSSDPAHTYRIILDGLDRIFEGEFHRANPVNLSAMIYKSMVECVREEKRYHRPLMTPSFLYRMFEIVAAV
;
A
#
# COMPACT_ATOMS: atom_id res chain seq x y z
N MET A 1 -2.54 18.75 18.84
CA MET A 1 -1.45 17.90 18.32
C MET A 1 -0.87 18.59 17.10
N PRO A 2 0.46 18.65 16.91
CA PRO A 2 1.02 19.08 15.64
C PRO A 2 0.47 18.18 14.53
N ALA A 3 -0.05 18.75 13.45
CA ALA A 3 -0.64 17.98 12.35
C ALA A 3 0.35 16.95 11.77
N ALA A 4 1.66 17.22 11.86
CA ALA A 4 2.70 16.38 11.27
C ALA A 4 2.83 15.01 11.95
N ASP A 5 2.69 14.91 13.29
CA ASP A 5 2.90 13.65 14.03
C ASP A 5 1.62 12.84 14.25
N PHE A 6 0.50 13.30 13.70
CA PHE A 6 -0.84 12.71 13.83
C PHE A 6 -0.86 11.18 13.73
N TYR A 7 -0.27 10.60 12.68
CA TYR A 7 -0.31 9.14 12.51
C TYR A 7 0.64 8.41 13.45
N SER A 8 1.80 8.99 13.80
CA SER A 8 2.77 8.36 14.70
C SER A 8 2.22 8.23 16.12
N GLU A 9 1.44 9.22 16.55
CA GLU A 9 0.78 9.24 17.88
C GLU A 9 -0.56 8.48 17.91
N LEU A 10 -1.10 8.09 16.76
CA LEU A 10 -2.36 7.34 16.68
C LEU A 10 -2.22 5.98 17.36
N ARG A 11 -2.98 5.79 18.44
CA ARG A 11 -3.00 4.54 19.21
C ARG A 11 -3.46 3.38 18.33
N SER A 12 -2.70 2.29 18.35
CA SER A 12 -3.09 1.04 17.69
C SER A 12 -4.09 0.24 18.52
N PHE A 13 -4.83 -0.63 17.85
CA PHE A 13 -5.60 -1.71 18.44
C PHE A 13 -5.28 -3.03 17.74
N ASP A 14 -5.40 -4.15 18.44
CA ASP A 14 -5.00 -5.49 18.00
C ASP A 14 -6.18 -6.46 17.84
N ASN A 15 -7.35 -6.11 18.39
CA ASN A 15 -8.59 -6.85 18.18
C ASN A 15 -9.30 -6.37 16.90
N PHE A 16 -9.41 -7.24 15.90
CA PHE A 16 -10.04 -6.92 14.61
C PHE A 16 -11.46 -6.35 14.75
N ARG A 17 -12.23 -6.71 15.80
CA ARG A 17 -13.56 -6.14 16.06
C ARG A 17 -13.52 -4.62 16.26
N GLY A 18 -12.36 -4.08 16.63
CA GLY A 18 -12.09 -2.65 16.76
C GLY A 18 -12.34 -1.85 15.48
N ILE A 19 -12.40 -2.46 14.29
CA ILE A 19 -12.75 -1.75 13.04
C ILE A 19 -14.18 -1.20 13.04
N SER A 20 -15.05 -1.72 13.92
CA SER A 20 -16.43 -1.27 14.08
C SER A 20 -16.63 -0.29 15.24
N ASN A 21 -15.55 0.04 15.95
CA ASN A 21 -15.57 1.02 17.04
C ASN A 21 -15.11 2.38 16.52
N ASP A 22 -16.02 3.35 16.52
CA ASP A 22 -15.74 4.70 16.02
C ASP A 22 -14.63 5.42 16.78
N ALA A 23 -14.41 5.09 18.05
CA ALA A 23 -13.35 5.70 18.86
C ALA A 23 -11.92 5.32 18.39
N ASN A 24 -11.78 4.30 17.55
CA ASN A 24 -10.49 3.89 16.99
C ASN A 24 -10.08 4.69 15.75
N PHE A 25 -10.99 5.50 15.20
CA PHE A 25 -10.76 6.27 13.99
C PHE A 25 -10.69 7.75 14.33
N LEU A 26 -9.66 8.41 13.81
CA LEU A 26 -9.50 9.85 13.97
C LEU A 26 -9.49 10.54 12.61
N PRO A 27 -10.04 11.77 12.52
CA PRO A 27 -10.02 12.55 11.30
C PRO A 27 -8.58 12.94 10.94
N VAL A 28 -8.26 12.81 9.66
CA VAL A 28 -6.95 13.18 9.13
C VAL A 28 -6.85 14.71 9.04
N PRO A 29 -5.70 15.32 9.39
CA PRO A 29 -5.54 16.76 9.29
C PRO A 29 -5.77 17.28 7.85
N PRO A 30 -6.41 18.44 7.68
CA PRO A 30 -6.84 18.93 6.36
C PRO A 30 -5.70 19.32 5.43
N ASP A 31 -4.52 19.61 5.97
CA ASP A 31 -3.30 19.96 5.24
C ASP A 31 -2.49 18.74 4.76
N TRP A 32 -2.91 17.52 5.14
CA TRP A 32 -2.36 16.30 4.57
C TRP A 32 -2.90 16.08 3.16
N ARG A 33 -2.19 15.24 2.40
CA ARG A 33 -2.58 14.86 1.04
C ARG A 33 -2.82 13.37 0.92
N VAL A 34 -3.93 13.01 0.27
CA VAL A 34 -4.15 11.67 -0.25
C VAL A 34 -3.30 11.55 -1.52
N VAL A 35 -2.31 10.66 -1.49
CA VAL A 35 -1.47 10.32 -2.65
C VAL A 35 -1.86 8.94 -3.15
N LEU A 36 -2.18 8.84 -4.44
CA LEU A 36 -2.57 7.59 -5.09
C LEU A 36 -1.60 7.27 -6.23
N THR A 37 -1.27 6.00 -6.33
CA THR A 37 -0.56 5.43 -7.47
C THR A 37 -1.35 4.27 -8.05
N ASP A 38 -1.34 4.11 -9.37
CA ASP A 38 -1.88 2.94 -10.07
C ASP A 38 -1.22 2.73 -11.43
N VAL A 39 -1.04 1.48 -11.85
CA VAL A 39 -0.56 1.16 -13.20
C VAL A 39 -1.72 1.33 -14.19
N LYS A 40 -1.59 2.29 -15.12
CA LYS A 40 -2.59 2.49 -16.18
C LYS A 40 -2.68 1.23 -17.05
N GLY A 41 -3.89 0.69 -17.21
CA GLY A 41 -4.13 -0.53 -17.99
C GLY A 41 -3.68 -1.82 -17.29
N SER A 42 -3.62 -1.83 -15.95
CA SER A 42 -3.21 -2.98 -15.14
C SER A 42 -4.01 -4.25 -15.45
N THR A 43 -5.33 -4.16 -15.67
CA THR A 43 -6.18 -5.31 -16.04
C THR A 43 -5.66 -6.05 -17.27
N VAL A 44 -5.38 -5.32 -18.36
CA VAL A 44 -4.86 -5.90 -19.61
C VAL A 44 -3.47 -6.52 -19.39
N ALA A 45 -2.62 -5.85 -18.60
CA ALA A 45 -1.30 -6.40 -18.26
C ALA A 45 -1.40 -7.69 -17.43
N ILE A 46 -2.35 -7.76 -16.49
CA ILE A 46 -2.61 -8.94 -15.67
C ILE A 46 -3.11 -10.10 -16.54
N GLU A 47 -4.07 -9.84 -17.44
CA GLU A 47 -4.58 -10.81 -18.41
C GLU A 47 -3.47 -11.33 -19.34
N ALA A 48 -2.48 -10.49 -19.68
CA ALA A 48 -1.28 -10.87 -20.41
C ALA A 48 -0.22 -11.60 -19.55
N GLY A 49 -0.55 -12.05 -18.34
CA GLY A 49 0.33 -12.81 -17.46
C GLY A 49 1.36 -11.96 -16.70
N ARG A 50 1.26 -10.62 -16.74
CA ARG A 50 2.21 -9.70 -16.09
C ARG A 50 1.81 -9.29 -14.67
N TYR A 51 0.94 -10.06 -14.01
CA TYR A 51 0.48 -9.82 -12.64
C TYR A 51 1.62 -9.51 -11.65
N LYS A 52 2.71 -10.28 -11.68
CA LYS A 52 3.86 -10.06 -10.78
C LYS A 52 4.53 -8.71 -11.03
N ASP A 53 4.67 -8.29 -12.28
CA ASP A 53 5.29 -7.01 -12.62
C ASP A 53 4.41 -5.84 -12.17
N VAL A 54 3.08 -5.95 -12.37
CA VAL A 54 2.11 -4.96 -11.90
C VAL A 54 2.16 -4.81 -10.38
N ASN A 55 2.09 -5.93 -9.65
CA ASN A 55 2.20 -5.93 -8.19
C ASN A 55 3.52 -5.37 -7.68
N THR A 56 4.61 -5.66 -8.39
CA THR A 56 5.93 -5.15 -8.04
C THR A 56 5.97 -3.63 -8.09
N ILE A 57 5.40 -3.02 -9.14
CA ILE A 57 5.32 -1.56 -9.25
C ILE A 57 4.42 -0.96 -8.16
N GLY A 58 3.27 -1.58 -7.88
CA GLY A 58 2.40 -1.11 -6.80
C GLY A 58 3.08 -1.16 -5.43
N ALA A 59 3.79 -2.25 -5.12
CA ALA A 59 4.55 -2.38 -3.88
C ALA A 59 5.77 -1.44 -3.84
N ALA A 60 6.39 -1.16 -4.99
CA ALA A 60 7.48 -0.20 -5.10
C ALA A 60 7.05 1.21 -4.67
N ALA A 61 5.81 1.62 -4.95
CA ALA A 61 5.28 2.92 -4.54
C ALA A 61 5.32 3.11 -3.01
N ILE A 62 5.01 2.06 -2.25
CA ILE A 62 5.11 2.06 -0.80
C ILE A 62 6.58 2.09 -0.37
N ALA A 63 7.43 1.28 -1.00
CA ALA A 63 8.84 1.19 -0.66
C ALA A 63 9.57 2.53 -0.84
N VAL A 64 9.40 3.20 -1.99
CA VAL A 64 10.05 4.50 -2.27
C VAL A 64 9.52 5.58 -1.33
N SER A 65 8.21 5.58 -1.05
CA SER A 65 7.60 6.54 -0.13
C SER A 65 8.13 6.35 1.29
N ARG A 66 8.28 5.10 1.76
CA ARG A 66 8.86 4.80 3.07
C ARG A 66 10.30 5.28 3.21
N HIS A 67 11.10 5.18 2.14
CA HIS A 67 12.47 5.69 2.14
C HIS A 67 12.49 7.23 2.17
N ALA A 68 11.63 7.88 1.38
CA ALA A 68 11.46 9.32 1.41
C ALA A 68 11.04 9.82 2.80
N MET A 69 10.14 9.11 3.48
CA MET A 69 9.69 9.43 4.84
C MET A 69 10.76 9.25 5.93
N ARG A 70 11.98 8.79 5.60
CA ARG A 70 13.13 8.63 6.54
C ARG A 70 12.80 7.86 7.83
N GLY A 71 11.93 6.87 7.73
CA GLY A 71 11.52 6.05 8.87
C GLY A 71 10.35 6.61 9.69
N ARG A 72 9.82 7.79 9.35
CA ARG A 72 8.54 8.27 9.89
C ARG A 72 7.41 7.33 9.45
N ASP A 73 6.55 6.96 10.39
CA ASP A 73 5.39 6.13 10.12
C ASP A 73 4.30 6.93 9.40
N PHE A 74 3.60 6.29 8.47
CA PHE A 74 2.54 6.91 7.67
C PHE A 74 1.51 5.87 7.23
N PRO A 75 0.23 6.25 7.08
CA PRO A 75 -0.81 5.31 6.71
C PRO A 75 -0.80 5.05 5.21
N TYR A 76 -0.89 3.78 4.83
CA TYR A 76 -1.01 3.36 3.44
C TYR A 76 -1.85 2.09 3.30
N VAL A 77 -2.40 1.89 2.10
CA VAL A 77 -3.08 0.67 1.66
C VAL A 77 -2.53 0.27 0.29
N PHE A 78 -2.15 -1.00 0.17
CA PHE A 78 -1.72 -1.59 -1.10
C PHE A 78 -2.93 -2.06 -1.91
N GLY A 79 -3.03 -1.63 -3.16
CA GLY A 79 -4.15 -1.96 -4.07
C GLY A 79 -3.87 -3.11 -5.03
N GLY A 80 -2.64 -3.65 -5.05
CA GLY A 80 -2.20 -4.59 -6.08
C GLY A 80 -1.39 -3.86 -7.16
N ASP A 81 -2.05 -3.09 -8.02
CA ASP A 81 -1.40 -2.33 -9.09
C ASP A 81 -0.89 -0.94 -8.67
N GLY A 82 -0.97 -0.64 -7.39
CA GLY A 82 -0.78 0.70 -6.86
C GLY A 82 -0.88 0.75 -5.35
N ALA A 83 -0.89 1.97 -4.81
CA ALA A 83 -1.04 2.24 -3.40
C ALA A 83 -1.71 3.59 -3.15
N THR A 84 -2.49 3.64 -2.07
CA THR A 84 -3.05 4.87 -1.50
C THR A 84 -2.33 5.18 -0.20
N MET A 85 -1.89 6.41 -0.02
CA MET A 85 -1.07 6.87 1.11
C MET A 85 -1.56 8.23 1.59
N LEU A 86 -1.41 8.52 2.88
CA LEU A 86 -1.57 9.90 3.39
C LEU A 86 -0.21 10.46 3.76
N ILE A 87 0.12 11.61 3.18
CA ILE A 87 1.43 12.23 3.31
C ILE A 87 1.27 13.59 3.99
N PRO A 88 2.01 13.86 5.08
CA PRO A 88 2.00 15.16 5.73
C PRO A 88 2.69 16.22 4.85
N PRO A 89 2.35 17.50 5.01
CA PRO A 89 2.81 18.56 4.10
C PRO A 89 4.34 18.73 4.08
N ASP A 90 5.03 18.48 5.19
CA ASP A 90 6.48 18.59 5.34
C ASP A 90 7.28 17.49 4.61
N GLU A 91 6.63 16.38 4.26
CA GLU A 91 7.24 15.26 3.54
C GLU A 91 6.75 15.13 2.09
N PHE A 92 5.74 15.91 1.69
CA PHE A 92 5.06 15.78 0.41
C PHE A 92 6.01 15.91 -0.79
N ASP A 93 6.84 16.96 -0.84
CA ASP A 93 7.74 17.18 -1.97
C ASP A 93 8.73 16.02 -2.13
N ARG A 94 9.30 15.54 -1.03
CA ARG A 94 10.27 14.44 -1.06
C ARG A 94 9.63 13.12 -1.49
N VAL A 95 8.43 12.81 -0.99
CA VAL A 95 7.70 11.60 -1.37
C VAL A 95 7.30 11.65 -2.85
N THR A 96 6.80 12.80 -3.32
CA THR A 96 6.39 12.95 -4.72
C THR A 96 7.57 12.89 -5.68
N GLU A 97 8.73 13.42 -5.31
CA GLU A 97 9.97 13.24 -6.08
C GLU A 97 10.35 11.76 -6.23
N ALA A 98 10.30 10.99 -5.14
CA ALA A 98 10.58 9.57 -5.17
C ALA A 98 9.58 8.79 -6.05
N LEU A 99 8.29 9.14 -5.99
CA LEU A 99 7.23 8.54 -6.81
C LEU A 99 7.34 8.91 -8.29
N ILE A 100 7.79 10.13 -8.62
CA ILE A 100 8.09 10.54 -10.00
C ILE A 100 9.29 9.74 -10.53
N GLY A 101 10.33 9.53 -9.71
CA GLY A 101 11.43 8.62 -10.05
C GLY A 101 10.92 7.20 -10.34
N LEU A 102 10.02 6.67 -9.51
CA LEU A 102 9.40 5.37 -9.74
C LEU A 102 8.56 5.35 -11.02
N LYS A 103 7.84 6.42 -11.35
CA LYS A 103 7.08 6.55 -12.60
C LYS A 103 7.98 6.39 -13.83
N ARG A 104 9.16 7.01 -13.81
CA ARG A 104 10.18 6.84 -14.85
C ARG A 104 10.72 5.41 -14.89
N LEU A 105 11.07 4.83 -13.74
CA LEU A 105 11.57 3.45 -13.65
C LEU A 105 10.55 2.44 -14.19
N SER A 106 9.28 2.60 -13.82
CA SER A 106 8.16 1.77 -14.29
C SER A 106 8.05 1.79 -15.81
N ARG A 107 8.16 2.98 -16.41
CA ARG A 107 8.14 3.15 -17.87
C ARG A 107 9.36 2.51 -18.54
N GLU A 108 10.57 2.81 -18.07
CA GLU A 108 11.82 2.38 -18.70
C GLU A 108 12.13 0.88 -18.51
N LYS A 109 11.72 0.28 -17.39
CA LYS A 109 12.09 -1.09 -17.02
C LYS A 109 10.96 -2.09 -17.19
N PHE A 110 9.73 -1.65 -17.01
CA PHE A 110 8.55 -2.52 -17.05
C PHE A 110 7.60 -2.17 -18.20
N GLY A 111 7.84 -1.09 -18.94
CA GLY A 111 6.96 -0.64 -20.01
C GLY A 111 5.58 -0.21 -19.51
N PHE A 112 5.47 0.15 -18.23
CA PHE A 112 4.20 0.52 -17.61
C PHE A 112 4.11 2.03 -17.38
N GLN A 113 2.93 2.59 -17.63
CA GLN A 113 2.62 3.97 -17.28
C GLN A 113 2.07 3.98 -15.85
N LEU A 114 2.87 4.46 -14.89
CA LEU A 114 2.42 4.65 -13.51
C LEU A 114 1.72 6.00 -13.38
N ARG A 115 0.47 6.01 -12.95
CA ARG A 115 -0.19 7.22 -12.47
C ARG A 115 0.34 7.51 -11.07
N VAL A 116 0.61 8.78 -10.80
CA VAL A 116 0.87 9.32 -9.46
C VAL A 116 0.01 10.56 -9.36
N GLY A 117 -0.90 10.63 -8.40
CA GLY A 117 -1.74 11.80 -8.20
C GLY A 117 -1.90 12.14 -6.73
N ALA A 118 -2.29 13.38 -6.45
CA ALA A 118 -2.45 13.87 -5.10
C ALA A 118 -3.66 14.82 -4.98
N VAL A 119 -4.36 14.75 -3.85
CA VAL A 119 -5.45 15.67 -3.48
C VAL A 119 -5.34 16.02 -2.00
N GLU A 120 -5.55 17.28 -1.64
CA GLU A 120 -5.58 17.71 -0.24
C GLU A 120 -6.81 17.18 0.49
N VAL A 121 -6.63 16.76 1.75
CA VAL A 121 -7.73 16.24 2.59
C VAL A 121 -8.77 17.32 2.84
N GLY A 122 -8.33 18.56 3.03
CA GLY A 122 -9.20 19.74 3.13
C GLY A 122 -10.13 19.86 1.93
N GLU A 123 -9.62 19.74 0.70
CA GLU A 123 -10.45 19.80 -0.52
C GLU A 123 -11.55 18.73 -0.52
N LEU A 124 -11.20 17.48 -0.18
CA LEU A 124 -12.15 16.36 -0.12
C LEU A 124 -13.23 16.60 0.95
N THR A 125 -12.84 17.23 2.06
CA THR A 125 -13.74 17.51 3.19
C THR A 125 -14.74 18.61 2.84
N HIS A 126 -14.31 19.66 2.12
CA HIS A 126 -15.20 20.71 1.61
C HIS A 126 -16.28 20.18 0.65
N GLU A 127 -16.03 19.03 0.01
CA GLU A 127 -16.99 18.34 -0.88
C GLU A 127 -17.88 17.34 -0.13
N GLY A 128 -17.90 17.37 1.20
CA GLY A 128 -18.83 16.60 2.03
C GLY A 128 -18.40 15.15 2.30
N THR A 129 -17.17 14.78 1.96
CA THR A 129 -16.59 13.51 2.41
C THR A 129 -15.82 13.68 3.71
N ILE A 130 -15.54 12.59 4.40
CA ILE A 130 -14.69 12.59 5.59
C ILE A 130 -13.51 11.66 5.32
N LEU A 131 -12.34 11.97 5.85
CA LEU A 131 -11.23 11.03 5.87
C LEU A 131 -10.84 10.75 7.30
N GLU A 132 -11.09 9.53 7.75
CA GLU A 132 -10.62 9.06 9.05
C GLU A 132 -9.72 7.85 8.87
N VAL A 133 -8.76 7.71 9.78
CA VAL A 133 -7.82 6.60 9.80
C VAL A 133 -7.78 5.93 11.17
N ALA A 134 -7.64 4.61 11.14
CA ALA A 134 -7.40 3.74 12.27
C ALA A 134 -6.05 3.02 12.09
N LYS A 135 -5.37 2.71 13.20
CA LYS A 135 -4.11 1.93 13.20
C LYS A 135 -4.37 0.55 13.82
N PHE A 136 -4.24 -0.51 13.03
CA PHE A 136 -4.45 -1.89 13.48
C PHE A 136 -3.13 -2.65 13.55
N GLU A 137 -2.83 -3.24 14.71
CA GLU A 137 -1.62 -4.03 14.93
C GLU A 137 -1.86 -5.49 14.53
N ILE A 138 -1.10 -5.97 13.55
CA ILE A 138 -1.15 -7.37 13.08
C ILE A 138 -0.21 -8.25 13.93
N GLY A 139 0.75 -7.63 14.63
CA GLY A 139 1.63 -8.27 15.60
C GLY A 139 3.07 -7.78 15.53
N GLN A 140 3.80 -7.94 16.63
CA GLN A 140 5.20 -7.50 16.79
C GLN A 140 5.39 -6.00 16.47
N GLY A 141 4.43 -5.15 16.85
CA GLY A 141 4.46 -3.71 16.57
C GLY A 141 4.21 -3.34 15.11
N ARG A 142 3.93 -4.30 14.22
CA ARG A 142 3.61 -4.02 12.82
C ARG A 142 2.15 -3.61 12.69
N CYS A 143 1.92 -2.41 12.18
CA CYS A 143 0.59 -1.85 12.02
C CYS A 143 0.19 -1.72 10.54
N VAL A 144 -1.12 -1.75 10.30
CA VAL A 144 -1.75 -1.37 9.03
C VAL A 144 -2.77 -0.28 9.26
N ALA A 145 -2.96 0.56 8.24
CA ALA A 145 -3.96 1.60 8.27
C ALA A 145 -5.32 1.09 7.76
N PHE A 146 -6.39 1.54 8.41
CA PHE A 146 -7.75 1.43 7.88
C PHE A 146 -8.28 2.82 7.56
N PHE A 147 -8.76 3.02 6.34
CA PHE A 147 -9.38 4.28 5.90
C PHE A 147 -10.90 4.17 5.89
N ARG A 148 -11.59 5.23 6.29
CA ARG A 148 -13.05 5.36 6.15
C ARG A 148 -13.50 6.79 5.84
N GLY A 149 -14.77 6.93 5.46
CA GLY A 149 -15.43 8.23 5.22
C GLY A 149 -15.56 8.64 3.74
N GLY A 150 -15.14 7.78 2.80
CA GLY A 150 -15.37 7.96 1.36
C GLY A 150 -14.42 8.94 0.65
N ALA A 151 -13.62 9.71 1.39
CA ALA A 151 -12.66 10.66 0.82
C ALA A 151 -11.61 9.99 -0.10
N VAL A 152 -11.15 8.77 0.22
CA VAL A 152 -10.22 8.02 -0.65
C VAL A 152 -10.86 7.71 -2.02
N THR A 153 -12.13 7.29 -2.04
CA THR A 153 -12.88 7.03 -3.27
C THR A 153 -13.07 8.30 -4.09
N LEU A 154 -13.38 9.42 -3.43
CA LEU A 154 -13.49 10.73 -4.10
C LEU A 154 -12.14 11.19 -4.67
N ALA A 155 -11.04 11.02 -3.92
CA ALA A 155 -9.69 11.36 -4.37
C ALA A 155 -9.30 10.57 -5.61
N GLU A 156 -9.57 9.26 -5.63
CA GLU A 156 -9.34 8.42 -6.81
C GLU A 156 -10.13 8.92 -8.02
N LYS A 157 -11.43 9.22 -7.83
CA LYS A 157 -12.30 9.76 -8.90
C LYS A 157 -11.75 11.08 -9.46
N LYS A 158 -11.29 11.99 -8.59
CA LYS A 158 -10.70 13.28 -8.98
C LYS A 158 -9.40 13.08 -9.76
N ILE A 159 -8.48 12.28 -9.22
CA ILE A 159 -7.19 11.99 -9.86
C ILE A 159 -7.36 11.37 -11.25
N LYS A 160 -8.33 10.47 -11.40
CA LYS A 160 -8.62 9.82 -12.69
C LYS A 160 -9.46 10.69 -13.63
N GLY A 161 -10.27 11.60 -13.10
CA GLY A 161 -11.18 12.47 -13.85
C GLY A 161 -10.56 13.78 -14.35
N ASP A 162 -9.63 14.37 -13.60
CA ASP A 162 -8.94 15.61 -13.94
C ASP A 162 -7.42 15.46 -13.75
N THR A 163 -6.81 14.77 -14.72
CA THR A 163 -5.37 14.52 -14.72
C THR A 163 -4.53 15.79 -14.88
N ALA A 164 -5.08 16.89 -15.40
CA ALA A 164 -4.34 18.14 -15.54
C ALA A 164 -4.08 18.79 -14.18
N ARG A 165 -5.06 18.68 -13.27
CA ARG A 165 -4.98 19.26 -11.93
C ARG A 165 -4.29 18.35 -10.92
N TYR A 166 -4.60 17.05 -10.93
CA TYR A 166 -4.25 16.16 -9.82
C TYR A 166 -3.17 15.13 -10.15
N GLU A 167 -2.86 14.86 -11.42
CA GLU A 167 -1.75 13.96 -11.78
C GLU A 167 -0.42 14.72 -11.66
N LEU A 168 0.56 14.08 -11.01
CA LEU A 168 1.92 14.61 -10.88
C LEU A 168 2.73 14.18 -12.12
N TYR A 169 3.36 15.17 -12.74
CA TYR A 169 4.13 15.01 -13.96
C TYR A 169 5.63 15.10 -13.70
N GLU A 170 6.39 14.38 -14.53
CA GLU A 170 7.85 14.43 -14.53
C GLU A 170 8.30 15.81 -15.05
N PRO A 171 9.05 16.61 -14.27
CA PRO A 171 9.57 17.88 -14.74
C PRO A 171 10.54 17.67 -15.92
N LEU A 172 10.38 18.44 -16.99
CA LEU A 172 11.28 18.38 -18.15
C LEU A 172 12.72 18.74 -17.74
N GLY A 173 13.69 17.94 -18.20
CA GLY A 173 15.12 18.24 -18.04
C GLY A 173 15.72 17.93 -16.67
N ARG A 174 14.99 17.27 -15.76
CA ARG A 174 15.54 16.89 -14.44
C ARG A 174 16.52 15.70 -14.57
N PRO A 175 17.69 15.74 -13.90
CA PRO A 175 18.59 14.59 -13.83
C PRO A 175 17.90 13.38 -13.18
N GLU A 176 18.49 12.19 -13.35
CA GLU A 176 17.95 10.92 -12.87
C GLU A 176 17.66 11.00 -11.36
N LEU A 177 16.38 10.90 -10.98
CA LEU A 177 15.97 10.92 -9.58
C LEU A 177 16.31 9.56 -8.95
N PRO A 178 17.02 9.52 -7.82
CA PRO A 178 17.37 8.26 -7.17
C PRO A 178 16.10 7.56 -6.67
N VAL A 179 15.89 6.33 -7.14
CA VAL A 179 14.79 5.46 -6.68
C VAL A 179 15.38 4.42 -5.74
N GLU A 180 15.07 4.55 -4.45
CA GLU A 180 15.50 3.56 -3.45
C GLU A 180 14.42 2.49 -3.28
N LEU A 181 14.77 1.26 -3.67
CA LEU A 181 13.89 0.09 -3.64
C LEU A 181 14.32 -0.93 -2.58
N LYS A 182 15.20 -0.57 -1.65
CA LYS A 182 15.56 -1.44 -0.52
C LYS A 182 14.31 -1.90 0.21
N GLY A 183 14.27 -3.16 0.63
CA GLY A 183 13.09 -3.77 1.25
C GLY A 183 11.97 -4.19 0.29
N LEU A 184 12.03 -3.84 -1.01
CA LEU A 184 11.11 -4.38 -2.03
C LEU A 184 11.54 -5.79 -2.44
N SER A 185 11.21 -6.81 -1.66
CA SER A 185 11.45 -8.19 -2.06
C SER A 185 10.39 -9.14 -1.53
N CYS A 186 9.88 -10.02 -2.40
CA CYS A 186 9.13 -11.20 -2.00
C CYS A 186 9.95 -12.43 -2.37
N ARG A 187 10.56 -13.06 -1.36
CA ARG A 187 11.46 -14.21 -1.51
C ARG A 187 10.75 -15.56 -1.35
N TRP A 188 9.45 -15.52 -1.06
CA TRP A 188 8.64 -16.71 -0.84
C TRP A 188 7.96 -17.15 -2.12
N ASN A 189 7.83 -18.46 -2.30
CA ASN A 189 6.85 -19.01 -3.23
C ASN A 189 5.42 -18.75 -2.73
N PRO A 190 4.40 -18.82 -3.61
CA PRO A 190 3.01 -18.78 -3.18
C PRO A 190 2.77 -19.76 -2.05
N ILE A 191 2.27 -19.26 -0.91
CA ILE A 191 2.06 -20.09 0.27
C ILE A 191 0.81 -20.94 0.02
N PRO A 192 0.89 -22.29 0.11
CA PRO A 192 -0.28 -23.13 -0.06
C PRO A 192 -1.29 -22.87 1.07
N ASN A 193 -2.57 -23.10 0.78
CA ASN A 193 -3.60 -22.95 1.78
C ASN A 193 -3.73 -24.24 2.64
N LYS A 194 -4.25 -24.12 3.87
CA LYS A 194 -4.40 -25.27 4.78
C LYS A 194 -5.53 -26.24 4.40
N SER A 195 -6.62 -25.74 3.81
CA SER A 195 -7.92 -26.46 3.76
C SER A 195 -8.45 -26.71 2.34
N GLY A 196 -7.59 -26.63 1.32
CA GLY A 196 -7.92 -26.74 -0.10
C GLY A 196 -8.63 -25.52 -0.73
N LYS A 197 -9.33 -24.68 0.03
CA LYS A 197 -10.10 -23.53 -0.48
C LYS A 197 -9.82 -22.26 0.32
N MET A 198 -9.79 -21.12 -0.36
CA MET A 198 -9.73 -19.78 0.25
C MET A 198 -10.99 -19.00 -0.13
N LEU A 199 -11.64 -18.40 0.87
CA LEU A 199 -12.77 -17.51 0.68
C LEU A 199 -12.33 -16.07 0.94
N SER A 200 -12.60 -15.18 0.00
CA SER A 200 -12.38 -13.74 0.14
C SER A 200 -13.72 -13.04 0.02
N ILE A 201 -14.10 -12.24 1.03
CA ILE A 201 -15.39 -11.55 1.09
C ILE A 201 -15.12 -10.06 1.11
N LEU A 202 -15.72 -9.34 0.16
CA LEU A 202 -15.77 -7.88 0.16
C LEU A 202 -17.18 -7.45 0.57
N VAL A 203 -17.27 -6.64 1.62
CA VAL A 203 -18.54 -6.16 2.16
C VAL A 203 -18.57 -4.64 2.09
N VAL A 204 -19.65 -4.10 1.52
CA VAL A 204 -19.93 -2.66 1.52
C VAL A 204 -21.31 -2.45 2.14
N ALA A 205 -21.36 -1.82 3.31
CA ALA A 205 -22.62 -1.48 3.94
C ALA A 205 -23.36 -0.39 3.13
N LYS A 206 -24.65 -0.59 2.89
CA LYS A 206 -25.54 0.38 2.19
C LYS A 206 -26.49 1.10 3.16
N SER A 207 -26.44 0.76 4.43
CA SER A 207 -27.27 1.34 5.49
C SER A 207 -26.72 2.71 5.92
N SER A 208 -27.55 3.49 6.63
CA SER A 208 -27.14 4.74 7.26
C SER A 208 -26.22 4.52 8.47
N ASP A 209 -26.13 3.29 8.99
CA ASP A 209 -25.21 2.90 10.07
C ASP A 209 -24.33 1.71 9.62
N PRO A 210 -23.23 2.02 8.89
CA PRO A 210 -22.24 1.02 8.48
C PRO A 210 -21.61 0.28 9.66
N ALA A 211 -21.33 0.96 10.77
CA ALA A 211 -20.66 0.36 11.93
C ALA A 211 -21.53 -0.73 12.57
N HIS A 212 -22.82 -0.49 12.75
CA HIS A 212 -23.76 -1.53 13.19
C HIS A 212 -23.86 -2.69 12.20
N THR A 213 -23.88 -2.40 10.90
CA THR A 213 -23.94 -3.44 9.87
C THR A 213 -22.70 -4.35 9.90
N TYR A 214 -21.51 -3.76 10.05
CA TYR A 214 -20.28 -4.53 10.19
C TYR A 214 -20.25 -5.34 11.49
N ARG A 215 -20.77 -4.81 12.62
CA ARG A 215 -20.91 -5.58 13.86
C ARG A 215 -21.76 -6.83 13.67
N ILE A 216 -22.94 -6.71 13.04
CA ILE A 216 -23.81 -7.87 12.76
C ILE A 216 -23.07 -8.95 11.97
N ILE A 217 -22.32 -8.54 10.94
CA ILE A 217 -21.57 -9.46 10.08
C ILE A 217 -20.44 -10.14 10.87
N LEU A 218 -19.67 -9.39 11.65
CA LEU A 218 -18.61 -9.93 12.50
C LEU A 218 -19.18 -10.90 13.55
N ASP A 219 -20.31 -10.57 14.17
CA ASP A 219 -21.00 -11.46 15.11
C ASP A 219 -21.56 -12.73 14.44
N GLY A 220 -21.92 -12.64 13.16
CA GLY A 220 -22.31 -13.78 12.34
C GLY A 220 -21.12 -14.70 12.04
N LEU A 221 -19.98 -14.12 11.65
CA LEU A 221 -18.73 -14.86 11.41
C LEU A 221 -18.25 -15.53 12.70
N ASP A 222 -18.21 -14.81 13.82
CA ASP A 222 -17.79 -15.39 15.10
C ASP A 222 -18.69 -16.57 15.50
N ARG A 223 -20.00 -16.51 15.24
CA ARG A 223 -20.90 -17.65 15.46
C ARG A 223 -20.61 -18.84 14.55
N ILE A 224 -20.33 -18.59 13.26
CA ILE A 224 -19.96 -19.65 12.30
C ILE A 224 -18.65 -20.34 12.71
N PHE A 225 -17.72 -19.59 13.27
CA PHE A 225 -16.41 -20.10 13.70
C PHE A 225 -16.33 -20.43 15.19
N GLU A 226 -17.45 -20.44 15.92
CA GLU A 226 -17.53 -20.75 17.36
C GLU A 226 -16.55 -19.92 18.22
N GLY A 227 -16.33 -18.65 17.84
CA GLY A 227 -15.37 -17.75 18.49
C GLY A 227 -13.91 -17.98 18.12
N GLU A 228 -13.61 -19.02 17.34
CA GLU A 228 -12.25 -19.40 16.92
C GLU A 228 -11.93 -18.87 15.51
N PHE A 229 -12.30 -17.62 15.20
CA PHE A 229 -12.10 -17.03 13.86
C PHE A 229 -10.65 -17.11 13.37
N HIS A 230 -9.68 -17.05 14.28
CA HIS A 230 -8.25 -17.18 13.96
C HIS A 230 -7.89 -18.54 13.31
N ARG A 231 -8.67 -19.61 13.55
CA ARG A 231 -8.48 -20.93 12.90
C ARG A 231 -8.84 -20.91 11.42
N ALA A 232 -9.64 -19.95 10.98
CA ALA A 232 -9.97 -19.76 9.57
C ALA A 232 -8.80 -19.21 8.74
N ASN A 233 -7.68 -18.85 9.37
CA ASN A 233 -6.49 -18.35 8.68
C ASN A 233 -5.99 -19.37 7.64
N PRO A 234 -6.06 -19.05 6.33
CA PRO A 234 -5.75 -20.00 5.27
C PRO A 234 -4.25 -20.26 5.13
N VAL A 235 -3.38 -19.45 5.71
CA VAL A 235 -1.92 -19.45 5.46
C VAL A 235 -1.25 -20.66 6.10
N ASN A 236 -0.70 -21.57 5.29
CA ASN A 236 0.05 -22.73 5.77
C ASN A 236 1.54 -22.39 5.98
N LEU A 237 1.89 -21.88 7.17
CA LEU A 237 3.25 -21.46 7.49
C LEU A 237 4.29 -22.60 7.43
N SER A 238 3.90 -23.83 7.78
CA SER A 238 4.84 -24.98 7.78
C SER A 238 5.21 -25.46 6.37
N ALA A 239 4.44 -25.05 5.36
CA ALA A 239 4.69 -25.36 3.95
C ALA A 239 5.27 -24.16 3.19
N MET A 240 5.78 -23.14 3.89
CA MET A 240 6.46 -22.01 3.27
C MET A 240 7.82 -22.44 2.71
N ILE A 241 8.06 -22.15 1.44
CA ILE A 241 9.30 -22.49 0.74
C ILE A 241 9.85 -21.22 0.09
N TYR A 242 11.15 -20.97 0.27
CA TYR A 242 11.85 -19.89 -0.41
C TYR A 242 11.95 -20.16 -1.92
N LYS A 243 11.97 -19.09 -2.70
CA LYS A 243 12.39 -19.15 -4.11
C LYS A 243 13.85 -19.56 -4.19
N SER A 244 14.26 -20.15 -5.30
CA SER A 244 15.66 -20.45 -5.54
C SER A 244 16.50 -19.16 -5.62
N MET A 245 17.79 -19.25 -5.28
CA MET A 245 18.73 -18.12 -5.41
C MET A 245 18.74 -17.54 -6.83
N VAL A 246 18.66 -18.39 -7.85
CA VAL A 246 18.65 -17.96 -9.26
C VAL A 246 17.42 -17.13 -9.59
N GLU A 247 16.25 -17.49 -9.06
CA GLU A 247 15.02 -16.72 -9.23
C GLU A 247 15.09 -15.38 -8.52
N CYS A 248 15.54 -15.36 -7.26
CA CYS A 248 15.72 -14.12 -6.49
C CYS A 248 16.68 -13.16 -7.19
N VAL A 249 17.83 -13.65 -7.67
CA VAL A 249 18.80 -12.83 -8.41
C VAL A 249 18.23 -12.35 -9.74
N ARG A 250 17.49 -13.18 -10.47
CA ARG A 250 16.87 -12.78 -11.75
C ARG A 250 15.84 -11.68 -11.55
N GLU A 251 15.01 -11.77 -10.51
CA GLU A 251 14.04 -10.73 -10.16
C GLU A 251 14.78 -9.43 -9.77
N GLU A 252 15.81 -9.52 -8.93
CA GLU A 252 16.56 -8.36 -8.44
C GLU A 252 17.27 -7.59 -9.57
N LYS A 253 17.81 -8.31 -10.56
CA LYS A 253 18.45 -7.71 -11.75
C LYS A 253 17.52 -6.81 -12.56
N ARG A 254 16.19 -6.95 -12.44
CA ARG A 254 15.23 -6.11 -13.16
C ARG A 254 15.16 -4.68 -12.60
N TYR A 255 15.67 -4.46 -11.38
CA TYR A 255 15.60 -3.17 -10.68
C TYR A 255 16.87 -2.30 -10.80
N HIS A 256 18.06 -2.88 -11.00
CA HIS A 256 19.35 -2.15 -10.92
C HIS A 256 20.05 -2.00 -12.27
N ARG A 257 20.64 -0.83 -12.58
CA ARG A 257 21.23 -0.53 -13.90
C ARG A 257 22.72 -0.86 -14.06
N PRO A 258 23.55 -0.92 -13.01
CA PRO A 258 24.76 -1.73 -13.07
C PRO A 258 24.64 -2.95 -12.14
N LEU A 259 24.94 -4.13 -12.69
CA LEU A 259 25.12 -5.39 -11.94
C LEU A 259 26.27 -5.35 -10.91
N MET A 260 26.93 -4.21 -10.77
CA MET A 260 28.07 -3.96 -9.88
C MET A 260 27.95 -2.59 -9.18
N THR A 261 26.75 -2.17 -8.76
CA THR A 261 26.65 -1.13 -7.73
C THR A 261 26.90 -1.76 -6.35
N PRO A 262 27.50 -1.03 -5.40
CA PRO A 262 27.63 -1.49 -4.02
C PRO A 262 26.27 -1.90 -3.41
N SER A 263 25.19 -1.20 -3.77
CA SER A 263 23.82 -1.53 -3.33
C SER A 263 23.33 -2.88 -3.88
N PHE A 264 23.62 -3.20 -5.15
CA PHE A 264 23.26 -4.48 -5.75
C PHE A 264 24.08 -5.63 -5.15
N LEU A 265 25.38 -5.45 -4.94
CA LEU A 265 26.25 -6.47 -4.33
C LEU A 265 25.85 -6.75 -2.88
N TYR A 266 25.56 -5.72 -2.09
CA TYR A 266 25.06 -5.87 -0.73
C TYR A 266 23.71 -6.61 -0.71
N ARG A 267 22.82 -6.31 -1.66
CA ARG A 267 21.53 -6.99 -1.76
C ARG A 267 21.67 -8.44 -2.24
N MET A 268 22.62 -8.73 -3.12
CA MET A 268 22.96 -10.10 -3.52
C MET A 268 23.50 -10.89 -2.32
N PHE A 269 24.34 -10.28 -1.48
CA PHE A 269 24.78 -10.88 -0.22
C PHE A 269 23.60 -11.11 0.75
N GLU A 270 22.70 -10.15 0.91
CA GLU A 270 21.47 -10.32 1.71
C GLU A 270 20.56 -11.43 1.18
N ILE A 271 20.54 -11.68 -0.13
CA ILE A 271 19.77 -12.79 -0.73
C ILE A 271 20.46 -14.12 -0.41
N VAL A 272 21.78 -14.22 -0.60
CA VAL A 272 22.57 -15.44 -0.30
C VAL A 272 22.54 -15.79 1.19
N ALA A 273 22.53 -14.80 2.08
CA ALA A 273 22.50 -15.03 3.52
C ALA A 273 21.11 -15.46 4.05
N ALA A 274 20.05 -15.35 3.25
CA ALA A 274 18.67 -15.50 3.73
C ALA A 274 17.86 -16.60 3.01
N VAL A 275 18.39 -17.16 1.92
CA VAL A 275 17.84 -18.30 1.18
C VAL A 275 18.71 -19.51 1.46
#